data_AF-A0A8H5BUJ7-F1
#
_entry.id   AF-A0A8H5BUJ7-F1
#
_cell.length_a   1.000
_cell.length_b   1.000
_cell.length_c   1.000
_cell.angle_alpha   90.00
_cell.angle_beta   90.00
_cell.angle_gamma   90.00
#
_symmetry.space_group_name_H-M   'P 1'
#
loop_
_entity.id
_entity.type
_entity.pdbx_description
1 polymer ?
#
loop_
_entity_poly.entity_id
_entity_poly.type
_entity_poly.pdbx_seq_one_letter_code
_entity_poly.pdbx_strand_id
1 'polypeptide(L)'
;MLFAIWIFLQLYYLWHSLPLVYPITSPSLNSLSQLMGDIWEHPSVVQAKEIVITGGDFSQTVYHVHHQMQHDFEEEKRKLHEFVSHHAFHDSYKHAYSKHHVLTPADEDIINTATNWASNKHTDRGDKVLHLDLSGCTSGQYVAQHIAELLEQRNCLRGTFFFRFPEHARHPERFFVTTLAYQLGISLPDANLPILAAIRSDPYMFTRSTRTQVQRLLVEPLRQTDSSGMINIFIITFIPGLLDATTLSSVTHAIDAAVHGHIA
;
A
#
# COMPACT_ATOMS: atom_id res chain seq x y z
N MET A 1 -46.50 -40.25 -30.93
CA MET A 1 -45.20 -40.03 -30.25
C MET A 1 -43.99 -40.36 -31.12
N LEU A 2 -44.02 -41.39 -31.97
CA LEU A 2 -42.89 -41.75 -32.85
C LEU A 2 -42.64 -40.79 -34.02
N PHE A 3 -43.63 -40.02 -34.49
CA PHE A 3 -43.47 -39.07 -35.59
C PHE A 3 -42.66 -37.81 -35.20
N ALA A 4 -42.78 -37.36 -33.95
CA ALA A 4 -42.01 -36.22 -33.44
C ALA A 4 -40.51 -36.57 -33.27
N ILE A 5 -40.21 -37.80 -32.85
CA ILE A 5 -38.84 -38.28 -32.70
C ILE A 5 -38.16 -38.42 -34.07
N TRP A 6 -38.90 -38.79 -35.12
CA TRP A 6 -38.37 -38.89 -36.48
C TRP A 6 -38.01 -37.51 -37.08
N ILE A 7 -38.82 -36.47 -36.83
CA ILE A 7 -38.52 -35.09 -37.27
C ILE A 7 -37.27 -34.54 -36.56
N PHE A 8 -37.12 -34.79 -35.26
CA PHE A 8 -35.95 -34.35 -34.51
C PHE A 8 -34.66 -35.02 -34.98
N LEU A 9 -34.71 -36.30 -35.36
CA LEU A 9 -33.55 -37.01 -35.92
C LEU A 9 -33.19 -36.53 -37.34
N GLN A 10 -34.17 -36.14 -38.16
CA GLN A 10 -33.93 -35.53 -39.47
C GLN A 10 -33.26 -34.15 -39.36
N LEU A 11 -33.72 -33.31 -38.44
CA LEU A 11 -33.12 -31.98 -38.21
C LEU A 11 -31.72 -32.08 -37.59
N TYR A 12 -31.50 -33.05 -36.71
CA TYR A 12 -30.18 -33.32 -36.12
C TYR A 12 -29.15 -33.76 -37.17
N TYR A 13 -29.55 -34.62 -38.12
CA TYR A 13 -28.67 -35.04 -39.21
C TYR A 13 -28.39 -33.92 -40.22
N LEU A 14 -29.36 -33.02 -40.47
CA LEU A 14 -29.17 -31.85 -41.32
C LEU A 14 -28.21 -30.82 -40.70
N TRP A 15 -28.23 -30.67 -39.36
CA TRP A 15 -27.31 -29.79 -38.63
C TRP A 15 -25.85 -30.27 -38.69
N HIS A 16 -25.63 -31.58 -38.70
CA HIS A 16 -24.28 -32.17 -38.68
C HIS A 16 -23.68 -32.51 -40.05
N SER A 17 -24.42 -32.31 -41.15
CA SER A 17 -23.96 -32.66 -42.50
C SER A 17 -23.64 -31.44 -43.39
N LEU A 18 -23.53 -30.24 -42.82
CA LEU A 18 -23.10 -29.04 -43.56
C LEU A 18 -21.60 -28.76 -43.34
N PRO A 19 -20.75 -28.83 -44.37
CA PRO A 19 -19.36 -28.43 -44.27
C PRO A 19 -19.27 -26.89 -44.24
N LEU A 20 -18.83 -26.32 -43.12
CA LEU A 20 -18.55 -24.90 -42.99
C LEU A 20 -17.23 -24.55 -43.70
N VAL A 21 -17.33 -24.22 -44.98
CA VAL A 21 -16.36 -23.39 -45.68
C VAL A 21 -16.59 -21.95 -45.24
N TYR A 22 -15.65 -21.39 -44.48
CA TYR A 22 -15.55 -19.95 -44.23
C TYR A 22 -14.62 -19.31 -45.28
N PRO A 23 -14.99 -18.16 -45.88
CA PRO A 23 -14.01 -17.21 -46.36
C PRO A 23 -13.70 -16.17 -45.28
N ILE A 24 -12.42 -15.83 -45.25
CA ILE A 24 -11.67 -14.97 -44.34
C ILE A 24 -12.14 -13.51 -44.40
N THR A 25 -12.29 -12.85 -43.25
CA THR A 25 -11.71 -11.52 -42.99
C THR A 25 -11.36 -11.40 -41.51
N SER A 26 -10.10 -11.14 -41.21
CA SER A 26 -9.54 -10.93 -39.88
C SER A 26 -9.90 -9.55 -39.32
N PRO A 27 -10.40 -9.41 -38.09
CA PRO A 27 -10.15 -8.23 -37.28
C PRO A 27 -8.85 -8.45 -36.49
N SER A 28 -7.95 -7.48 -36.56
CA SER A 28 -6.68 -7.43 -35.83
C SER A 28 -6.85 -7.65 -34.32
N LEU A 29 -5.81 -8.20 -33.68
CA LEU A 29 -5.63 -8.50 -32.24
C LEU A 29 -5.83 -7.34 -31.23
N ASN A 30 -6.49 -6.24 -31.60
CA ASN A 30 -6.73 -5.08 -30.74
C ASN A 30 -8.09 -5.11 -30.00
N SER A 31 -8.94 -6.13 -30.19
CA SER A 31 -10.30 -6.16 -29.60
C SER A 31 -10.41 -6.86 -28.24
N LEU A 32 -9.44 -7.71 -27.85
CA LEU A 32 -9.45 -8.37 -26.54
C LEU A 32 -8.80 -7.52 -25.43
N SER A 33 -7.92 -6.57 -25.78
CA SER A 33 -7.43 -5.55 -24.85
C SER A 33 -8.50 -4.50 -24.54
N GLN A 34 -9.42 -4.27 -25.47
CA GLN A 34 -10.51 -3.29 -25.31
C GLN A 34 -11.65 -3.85 -24.45
N LEU A 35 -12.03 -5.12 -24.65
CA LEU A 35 -13.06 -5.78 -23.83
C LEU A 35 -12.61 -6.04 -22.37
N MET A 36 -11.31 -6.19 -22.12
CA MET A 36 -10.77 -6.33 -20.77
C MET A 36 -10.53 -4.99 -20.06
N GLY A 37 -10.51 -3.87 -20.80
CA GLY A 37 -10.43 -2.52 -20.24
C GLY A 37 -11.77 -1.99 -19.71
N ASP A 38 -12.87 -2.35 -20.37
CA ASP A 38 -14.22 -1.85 -20.03
C ASP A 38 -14.83 -2.47 -18.75
N ILE A 39 -14.20 -3.51 -18.18
CA ILE A 39 -14.69 -4.20 -16.97
C ILE A 39 -14.14 -3.55 -15.68
N TRP A 40 -13.10 -2.71 -15.76
CA TRP A 40 -12.40 -2.16 -14.59
C TRP A 40 -12.61 -0.68 -14.30
N GLU A 41 -13.40 0.03 -15.10
CA GLU A 41 -13.80 1.39 -14.76
C GLU A 41 -15.29 1.44 -14.40
N HIS A 42 -15.60 1.42 -13.09
CA HIS A 42 -16.51 2.36 -12.40
C HIS A 42 -16.83 1.86 -10.97
N PRO A 43 -16.49 2.63 -9.92
CA PRO A 43 -17.21 2.56 -8.65
C PRO A 43 -18.62 3.15 -8.85
N SER A 44 -19.62 2.40 -8.39
CA SER A 44 -21.05 2.69 -8.31
C SER A 44 -21.50 4.13 -8.64
N VAL A 45 -21.81 4.40 -9.91
CA VAL A 45 -22.65 5.54 -10.30
C VAL A 45 -24.03 4.99 -10.68
N VAL A 46 -25.07 5.49 -10.02
CA VAL A 46 -26.47 5.20 -10.39
C VAL A 46 -26.71 5.74 -11.79
N GLN A 47 -26.75 4.85 -12.79
CA GLN A 47 -26.99 5.24 -14.18
C GLN A 47 -28.48 5.54 -14.36
N ALA A 48 -28.84 6.81 -14.47
CA ALA A 48 -30.11 7.21 -15.07
C ALA A 48 -30.09 6.74 -16.53
N LYS A 49 -30.99 5.84 -16.89
CA LYS A 49 -31.13 5.36 -18.27
C LYS A 49 -31.86 6.41 -19.09
N GLU A 50 -31.13 6.98 -20.04
CA GLU A 50 -31.61 7.76 -21.19
C GLU A 50 -32.22 9.13 -20.87
N ILE A 51 -31.35 10.14 -20.69
CA ILE A 51 -31.74 11.56 -20.74
C ILE A 51 -31.26 12.12 -22.08
N VAL A 52 -32.21 12.44 -22.96
CA VAL A 52 -31.95 13.09 -24.25
C VAL A 52 -32.02 14.60 -24.06
N ILE A 53 -30.89 15.28 -24.17
CA ILE A 53 -30.81 16.76 -24.15
C ILE A 53 -30.52 17.22 -25.58
N THR A 54 -31.53 17.73 -26.27
CA THR A 54 -31.39 18.29 -27.63
C THR A 54 -31.20 19.80 -27.58
N GLY A 55 -29.96 20.26 -27.70
CA GLY A 55 -29.60 21.66 -27.90
C GLY A 55 -28.86 22.30 -26.72
N GLY A 56 -27.83 23.10 -27.04
CA GLY A 56 -26.94 23.79 -26.11
C GLY A 56 -25.49 23.77 -26.60
N ASP A 57 -24.69 24.76 -26.22
CA ASP A 57 -23.23 24.71 -26.39
C ASP A 57 -22.63 23.99 -25.18
N PHE A 58 -21.99 22.85 -25.41
CA PHE A 58 -21.50 21.97 -24.34
C PHE A 58 -20.03 22.27 -24.08
N SER A 59 -19.75 23.06 -23.04
CA SER A 59 -18.40 23.17 -22.50
C SER A 59 -18.18 22.04 -21.49
N GLN A 60 -17.45 21.01 -21.91
CA GLN A 60 -17.01 19.95 -21.02
C GLN A 60 -15.83 20.46 -20.18
N THR A 61 -16.09 20.94 -18.97
CA THR A 61 -15.02 21.17 -17.98
C THR A 61 -14.58 19.82 -17.40
N VAL A 62 -13.67 19.13 -18.10
CA VAL A 62 -12.85 18.06 -17.48
C VAL A 62 -11.77 18.72 -16.66
N TYR A 63 -12.15 19.29 -15.52
CA TYR A 63 -11.21 19.84 -14.56
C TYR A 63 -11.71 19.54 -13.14
N HIS A 64 -10.85 18.88 -12.35
CA HIS A 64 -10.85 18.84 -10.88
C HIS A 64 -11.83 17.91 -10.14
N VAL A 65 -11.69 16.58 -10.24
CA VAL A 65 -12.12 15.70 -9.12
C VAL A 65 -10.94 15.29 -8.25
N HIS A 66 -9.80 14.92 -8.86
CA HIS A 66 -8.60 14.55 -8.11
C HIS A 66 -7.94 15.75 -7.39
N HIS A 67 -7.86 16.90 -8.07
CA HIS A 67 -7.27 18.11 -7.49
C HIS A 67 -8.15 18.74 -6.39
N GLN A 68 -9.47 18.56 -6.45
CA GLN A 68 -10.41 19.12 -5.48
C GLN A 68 -10.37 18.32 -4.17
N MET A 69 -10.28 16.99 -4.25
CA MET A 69 -10.06 16.15 -3.07
C MET A 69 -8.70 16.40 -2.40
N GLN A 70 -7.64 16.66 -3.16
CA GLN A 70 -6.32 16.98 -2.57
C GLN A 70 -6.33 18.33 -1.83
N HIS A 71 -7.03 19.33 -2.38
CA HIS A 71 -7.18 20.63 -1.73
C HIS A 71 -8.00 20.55 -0.42
N ASP A 72 -8.91 19.57 -0.32
CA ASP A 72 -9.69 19.38 0.90
C ASP A 72 -8.80 18.95 2.06
N PHE A 73 -7.78 18.10 1.87
CA PHE A 73 -7.01 17.46 2.96
C PHE A 73 -5.72 18.17 3.39
N GLU A 74 -5.45 19.37 2.90
CA GLU A 74 -4.21 20.10 3.24
C GLU A 74 -4.09 20.39 4.75
N GLU A 75 -5.19 20.67 5.43
CA GLU A 75 -5.17 20.90 6.88
C GLU A 75 -4.86 19.63 7.67
N GLU A 76 -5.42 18.48 7.29
CA GLU A 76 -5.11 17.20 7.91
C GLU A 76 -3.66 16.78 7.65
N LYS A 77 -3.16 17.05 6.45
CA LYS A 77 -1.75 16.81 6.09
C LYS A 77 -0.82 17.67 6.93
N ARG A 78 -1.16 18.95 7.11
CA ARG A 78 -0.43 19.90 7.98
C ARG A 78 -0.42 19.41 9.43
N LYS A 79 -1.59 19.00 9.95
CA LYS A 79 -1.69 18.40 11.30
C LYS A 79 -0.85 17.15 11.43
N LEU A 80 -0.93 16.21 10.48
CA LEU A 80 -0.12 14.99 10.51
C LEU A 80 1.38 15.35 10.57
N HIS A 81 1.83 16.29 9.75
CA HIS A 81 3.21 16.77 9.73
C HIS A 81 3.69 17.35 11.07
N GLU A 82 2.82 18.03 11.83
CA GLU A 82 3.15 18.52 13.18
C GLU A 82 3.41 17.39 14.19
N PHE A 83 2.80 16.22 13.97
CA PHE A 83 2.94 15.04 14.82
C PHE A 83 3.89 14.00 14.22
N VAL A 84 4.79 14.40 13.33
CA VAL A 84 5.85 13.55 12.77
C VAL A 84 7.19 13.84 13.44
N SER A 85 7.91 12.78 13.83
CA SER A 85 9.30 12.90 14.28
C SER A 85 10.22 13.00 13.07
N HIS A 86 10.70 14.20 12.75
CA HIS A 86 11.63 14.43 11.64
C HIS A 86 12.97 13.68 11.79
N HIS A 87 13.32 13.26 13.00
CA HIS A 87 14.52 12.47 13.27
C HIS A 87 14.32 10.96 13.00
N ALA A 88 13.06 10.53 12.86
CA ALA A 88 12.70 9.14 12.61
C ALA A 88 13.03 8.63 11.21
N PHE A 89 13.20 9.54 10.25
CA PHE A 89 13.58 9.20 8.88
C PHE A 89 15.04 8.77 8.82
N HIS A 90 15.37 7.79 7.97
CA HIS A 90 16.74 7.31 7.79
C HIS A 90 17.68 8.36 7.19
N ASP A 91 17.15 9.29 6.40
CA ASP A 91 17.88 10.34 5.68
C ASP A 91 17.90 11.69 6.42
N SER A 92 17.39 11.74 7.65
CA SER A 92 17.46 12.94 8.50
C SER A 92 18.90 13.43 8.63
N TYR A 93 19.11 14.75 8.64
CA TYR A 93 20.45 15.37 8.75
C TYR A 93 21.29 14.80 9.90
N LYS A 94 20.66 14.35 10.99
CA LYS A 94 21.35 13.75 12.14
C LYS A 94 22.01 12.39 11.87
N HIS A 95 21.56 11.70 10.83
CA HIS A 95 22.08 10.40 10.41
C HIS A 95 23.13 10.53 9.30
N ALA A 96 23.42 11.73 8.80
CA ALA A 96 24.46 11.95 7.79
C ALA A 96 25.86 11.52 8.27
N TYR A 97 26.12 11.57 9.59
CA TYR A 97 27.40 11.20 10.21
C TYR A 97 27.64 9.69 10.30
N SER A 98 26.64 8.86 10.02
CA SER A 98 26.76 7.41 10.14
C SER A 98 27.61 6.79 9.01
N LYS A 99 27.80 7.50 7.90
CA LYS A 99 28.44 6.99 6.67
C LYS A 99 29.92 6.60 6.81
N HIS A 100 30.53 6.85 7.96
CA HIS A 100 31.94 6.54 8.23
C HIS A 100 32.18 5.23 8.99
N HIS A 101 31.14 4.45 9.28
CA HIS A 101 31.30 3.15 9.94
C HIS A 101 31.83 2.08 8.98
N VAL A 102 32.83 1.32 9.42
CA VAL A 102 33.34 0.17 8.69
C VAL A 102 32.43 -1.01 8.97
N LEU A 103 31.74 -1.51 7.94
CA LEU A 103 30.88 -2.69 8.05
C LEU A 103 31.71 -3.93 8.35
N THR A 104 31.29 -4.70 9.34
CA THR A 104 31.85 -6.02 9.64
C THR A 104 31.20 -7.10 8.76
N PRO A 105 31.82 -8.29 8.61
CA PRO A 105 31.17 -9.39 7.89
C PRO A 105 29.78 -9.78 8.45
N ALA A 106 29.57 -9.61 9.77
CA ALA A 106 28.27 -9.85 10.39
C ALA A 106 27.23 -8.78 9.99
N ASP A 107 27.66 -7.53 9.86
CA ASP A 107 26.80 -6.45 9.36
C ASP A 107 26.37 -6.71 7.91
N GLU A 108 27.32 -7.12 7.07
CA GLU A 108 27.06 -7.47 5.68
C GLU A 108 26.06 -8.63 5.56
N ASP A 109 26.16 -9.65 6.42
CA ASP A 109 25.23 -10.77 6.45
C ASP A 109 23.80 -10.32 6.79
N ILE A 110 23.64 -9.43 7.78
CA ILE A 110 22.33 -8.84 8.12
C ILE A 110 21.78 -8.01 6.96
N ILE A 111 22.61 -7.16 6.34
CA ILE A 111 22.22 -6.32 5.20
C ILE A 111 21.76 -7.19 4.02
N ASN A 112 22.55 -8.21 3.67
CA ASN A 112 22.23 -9.12 2.57
C ASN A 112 20.94 -9.89 2.87
N THR A 113 20.77 -10.40 4.08
CA THR A 113 19.57 -11.12 4.49
C THR A 113 18.32 -10.25 4.35
N ALA A 114 18.33 -9.04 4.90
CA ALA A 114 17.18 -8.13 4.85
C ALA A 114 16.85 -7.67 3.42
N THR A 115 17.87 -7.31 2.64
CA THR A 115 17.68 -6.82 1.27
C THR A 115 17.30 -7.94 0.29
N ASN A 116 17.75 -9.18 0.52
CA ASN A 116 17.30 -10.35 -0.22
C ASN A 116 15.83 -10.67 0.09
N TRP A 117 15.42 -10.64 1.36
CA TRP A 117 14.00 -10.78 1.71
C TRP A 117 13.16 -9.74 0.96
N ALA A 118 13.64 -8.49 0.85
CA ALA A 118 12.96 -7.44 0.12
C ALA A 118 12.83 -7.62 -1.39
N SER A 119 13.81 -8.27 -1.97
CA SER A 119 13.84 -8.51 -3.42
C SER A 119 13.08 -9.78 -3.78
N ASN A 120 12.84 -10.67 -2.81
CA ASN A 120 12.21 -11.94 -3.06
C ASN A 120 10.68 -11.77 -3.12
N LYS A 121 10.17 -11.61 -4.34
CA LYS A 121 8.73 -11.46 -4.63
C LYS A 121 7.88 -12.70 -4.29
N HIS A 122 8.51 -13.77 -3.83
CA HIS A 122 7.90 -15.08 -3.62
C HIS A 122 8.40 -15.71 -2.32
N THR A 123 8.13 -15.09 -1.17
CA THR A 123 8.04 -15.90 0.04
C THR A 123 6.80 -16.79 -0.13
N ASP A 124 7.00 -18.09 -0.34
CA ASP A 124 5.91 -19.10 -0.36
C ASP A 124 5.06 -19.11 0.93
N ARG A 125 5.48 -18.35 1.96
CA ARG A 125 4.79 -18.12 3.23
C ARG A 125 3.75 -17.01 3.20
N GLY A 126 3.71 -16.20 2.15
CA GLY A 126 2.81 -15.06 2.09
C GLY A 126 3.24 -13.87 2.94
N ASP A 127 4.28 -13.97 3.80
CA ASP A 127 4.77 -12.89 4.67
C ASP A 127 5.05 -11.59 3.90
N LYS A 128 4.14 -10.61 4.03
CA LYS A 128 4.20 -9.30 3.38
C LYS A 128 4.80 -8.19 4.26
N VAL A 129 5.08 -8.44 5.55
CA VAL A 129 5.62 -7.43 6.46
C VAL A 129 6.92 -7.93 7.09
N LEU A 130 8.00 -7.16 6.92
CA LEU A 130 9.24 -7.36 7.66
C LEU A 130 9.48 -6.17 8.58
N HIS A 131 9.62 -6.49 9.86
CA HIS A 131 10.08 -5.56 10.86
C HIS A 131 11.48 -5.96 11.32
N LEU A 132 12.42 -5.02 11.22
CA LEU A 132 13.80 -5.20 11.64
C LEU A 132 14.12 -4.24 12.80
N ASP A 133 14.34 -4.81 13.98
CA ASP A 133 14.83 -4.08 15.16
C ASP A 133 16.32 -4.36 15.37
N LEU A 134 17.14 -3.32 15.25
CA LEU A 134 18.59 -3.39 15.41
C LEU A 134 19.09 -2.69 16.68
N SER A 135 18.19 -2.37 17.61
CA SER A 135 18.52 -1.63 18.84
C SER A 135 19.47 -2.38 19.77
N GLY A 136 19.54 -3.71 19.64
CA GLY A 136 20.46 -4.57 20.39
C GLY A 136 21.84 -4.74 19.74
N CYS A 137 22.05 -4.20 18.54
CA CYS A 137 23.30 -4.36 17.79
C CYS A 137 24.21 -3.14 17.99
N THR A 138 25.49 -3.35 18.28
CA THR A 138 26.49 -2.27 18.45
C THR A 138 26.59 -1.37 17.21
N SER A 139 26.54 -1.98 16.02
CA SER A 139 26.52 -1.34 14.70
C SER A 139 25.10 -1.06 14.19
N GLY A 140 24.07 -1.31 15.00
CA GLY A 140 22.68 -1.41 14.58
C GLY A 140 22.13 -0.16 13.89
N GLN A 141 22.50 1.03 14.37
CA GLN A 141 22.11 2.28 13.71
C GLN A 141 22.65 2.36 12.28
N TYR A 142 23.91 1.99 12.07
CA TYR A 142 24.60 2.04 10.78
C TYR A 142 24.02 1.02 9.81
N VAL A 143 23.82 -0.21 10.29
CA VAL A 143 23.22 -1.31 9.53
C VAL A 143 21.78 -0.96 9.13
N ALA A 144 20.97 -0.49 10.08
CA ALA A 144 19.59 -0.07 9.84
C ALA A 144 19.51 0.99 8.74
N GLN A 145 20.38 2.01 8.81
CA GLN A 145 20.39 3.08 7.83
C GLN A 145 20.83 2.58 6.46
N HIS A 146 21.87 1.74 6.40
CA HIS A 146 22.35 1.21 5.13
C HIS A 146 21.28 0.35 4.44
N ILE A 147 20.55 -0.46 5.21
CA ILE A 147 19.40 -1.22 4.68
C ILE A 147 18.32 -0.27 4.19
N ALA A 148 17.96 0.77 4.96
CA ALA A 148 16.95 1.75 4.54
C ALA A 148 17.32 2.43 3.22
N GLU A 149 18.55 2.90 3.07
CA GLU A 149 19.07 3.51 1.84
C GLU A 149 18.98 2.54 0.64
N LEU A 150 19.36 1.26 0.83
CA LEU A 150 19.26 0.24 -0.21
C LEU A 150 17.81 -0.07 -0.60
N LEU A 151 16.88 -0.09 0.37
CA LEU A 151 15.47 -0.35 0.12
C LEU A 151 14.75 0.83 -0.53
N GLU A 152 15.14 2.06 -0.18
CA GLU A 152 14.65 3.27 -0.83
C GLU A 152 15.08 3.29 -2.30
N GLN A 153 16.35 3.01 -2.60
CA GLN A 153 16.85 2.90 -3.98
C GLN A 153 16.10 1.83 -4.81
N ARG A 154 15.60 0.78 -4.14
CA ARG A 154 14.81 -0.29 -4.78
C ARG A 154 13.30 0.00 -4.81
N ASN A 155 12.85 1.15 -4.31
CA ASN A 155 11.43 1.49 -4.13
C ASN A 155 10.65 0.47 -3.27
N CYS A 156 11.33 -0.20 -2.34
CA CYS A 156 10.76 -1.19 -1.42
C CYS A 156 10.53 -0.62 -0.02
N LEU A 157 11.18 0.48 0.36
CA LEU A 157 11.01 1.07 1.68
C LEU A 157 9.58 1.64 1.86
N ARG A 158 8.95 1.34 2.99
CA ARG A 158 7.59 1.82 3.32
C ARG A 158 7.54 2.64 4.60
N GLY A 159 8.46 2.40 5.53
CA GLY A 159 8.66 3.26 6.69
C GLY A 159 9.93 2.95 7.45
N THR A 160 10.42 3.95 8.16
CA THR A 160 11.56 3.89 9.06
C THR A 160 11.24 4.61 10.35
N PHE A 161 11.85 4.17 11.44
CA PHE A 161 11.77 4.88 12.70
C PHE A 161 13.10 4.79 13.46
N PHE A 162 13.96 5.77 13.19
CA PHE A 162 15.23 5.97 13.86
C PHE A 162 15.07 6.92 15.04
N PHE A 163 15.43 6.49 16.25
CA PHE A 163 15.40 7.36 17.41
C PHE A 163 16.77 7.44 18.09
N ARG A 164 17.19 8.66 18.43
CA ARG A 164 18.38 8.93 19.24
C ARG A 164 17.98 9.70 20.49
N PHE A 165 18.21 9.11 21.65
CA PHE A 165 18.16 9.79 22.95
C PHE A 165 19.35 10.77 23.04
N PRO A 166 19.25 11.99 23.62
CA PRO A 166 18.24 12.50 24.55
C PRO A 166 17.57 13.79 24.05
N GLU A 167 16.84 13.79 22.93
CA GLU A 167 16.22 15.02 22.43
C GLU A 167 14.69 15.05 22.62
N HIS A 168 14.30 15.86 23.61
CA HIS A 168 13.03 16.57 23.84
C HIS A 168 11.67 15.86 23.82
N ALA A 169 11.56 14.58 23.49
CA ALA A 169 10.32 13.85 23.74
C ALA A 169 10.41 13.07 25.06
N ARG A 170 9.60 13.44 26.05
CA ARG A 170 9.33 12.57 27.21
C ARG A 170 8.60 11.27 26.82
N HIS A 171 8.08 11.22 25.58
CA HIS A 171 7.21 10.16 25.06
C HIS A 171 7.35 9.97 23.52
N PRO A 172 8.52 9.56 23.02
CA PRO A 172 8.75 9.38 21.58
C PRO A 172 7.89 8.28 20.94
N GLU A 173 7.38 7.35 21.73
CA GLU A 173 6.35 6.39 21.34
C GLU A 173 5.09 7.05 20.78
N ARG A 174 4.77 8.29 21.20
CA ARG A 174 3.59 9.03 20.72
C ARG A 174 3.71 9.45 19.26
N PHE A 175 4.93 9.55 18.74
CA PHE A 175 5.17 9.92 17.34
C PHE A 175 5.36 8.69 16.45
N PHE A 176 5.48 7.49 17.04
CA PHE A 176 5.78 6.27 16.27
C PHE A 176 4.72 6.01 15.19
N VAL A 177 3.47 5.93 15.61
CA VAL A 177 2.36 5.58 14.72
C VAL A 177 2.11 6.67 13.67
N THR A 178 2.15 7.93 14.07
CA THR A 178 1.92 9.08 13.17
C THR A 178 3.06 9.24 12.16
N THR A 179 4.31 8.99 12.57
CA THR A 179 5.47 9.04 11.67
C THR A 179 5.44 7.89 10.67
N LEU A 180 5.05 6.67 11.10
CA LEU A 180 4.85 5.56 10.18
C LEU A 180 3.68 5.82 9.22
N ALA A 181 2.55 6.34 9.71
CA ALA A 181 1.41 6.69 8.85
C ALA A 181 1.79 7.73 7.78
N TYR A 182 2.55 8.75 8.17
CA TYR A 182 3.06 9.73 7.22
C TYR A 182 3.96 9.11 6.14
N GLN A 183 4.93 8.27 6.53
CA GLN A 183 5.82 7.60 5.58
C GLN A 183 5.08 6.60 4.68
N LEU A 184 4.06 5.91 5.21
CA LEU A 184 3.18 5.06 4.42
C LEU A 184 2.35 5.86 3.42
N GLY A 185 1.77 7.00 3.81
CA GLY A 185 1.02 7.85 2.88
C GLY A 185 1.88 8.40 1.73
N ILE A 186 3.17 8.63 1.97
CA ILE A 186 4.12 9.03 0.91
C ILE A 186 4.49 7.83 0.01
N SER A 187 4.83 6.69 0.61
CA SER A 187 5.34 5.52 -0.13
C SER A 187 4.25 4.69 -0.79
N LEU A 188 3.01 4.78 -0.30
CA LEU A 188 1.79 4.14 -0.82
C LEU A 188 0.72 5.23 -1.01
N PRO A 189 0.68 5.88 -2.18
CA PRO A 189 -0.27 6.96 -2.44
C PRO A 189 -1.73 6.60 -2.16
N ASP A 190 -2.11 5.34 -2.39
CA ASP A 190 -3.46 4.81 -2.15
C ASP A 190 -3.83 4.78 -0.66
N ALA A 191 -2.85 4.67 0.25
CA ALA A 191 -3.07 4.71 1.69
C ALA A 191 -3.22 6.15 2.22
N ASN A 192 -2.76 7.16 1.47
CA ASN A 192 -2.71 8.54 1.92
C ASN A 192 -4.10 9.13 2.21
N LEU A 193 -5.04 8.98 1.27
CA LEU A 193 -6.40 9.51 1.44
C LEU A 193 -7.13 8.87 2.64
N PRO A 194 -7.13 7.53 2.82
CA PRO A 194 -7.66 6.90 4.03
C PRO A 194 -7.06 7.42 5.34
N ILE A 195 -5.74 7.66 5.37
CA ILE A 195 -5.05 8.22 6.55
C ILE A 195 -5.57 9.61 6.88
N LEU A 196 -5.63 10.50 5.88
CA LEU A 196 -6.08 11.88 6.06
C LEU A 196 -7.58 11.92 6.40
N ALA A 197 -8.40 11.04 5.83
CA ALA A 197 -9.81 10.86 6.19
C ALA A 197 -10.00 10.44 7.64
N ALA A 198 -9.16 9.53 8.15
CA ALA A 198 -9.20 9.12 9.55
C ALA A 198 -8.90 10.31 10.49
N ILE A 199 -7.91 11.14 10.17
CA ILE A 199 -7.56 12.35 10.92
C ILE A 199 -8.69 13.38 10.89
N ARG A 200 -9.31 13.59 9.73
CA ARG A 200 -10.47 14.49 9.60
C ARG A 200 -11.63 14.04 10.48
N SER A 201 -11.90 12.73 10.49
CA SER A 201 -13.05 12.15 11.19
C SER A 201 -12.95 12.22 12.72
N ASP A 202 -11.72 12.24 13.25
CA ASP A 202 -11.46 12.33 14.70
C ASP A 202 -10.37 13.38 14.97
N PRO A 203 -10.74 14.63 15.27
CA PRO A 203 -9.79 15.70 15.57
C PRO A 203 -8.84 15.40 16.74
N TYR A 204 -9.18 14.43 17.60
CA TYR A 204 -8.35 14.01 18.73
C TYR A 204 -7.43 12.83 18.41
N MET A 205 -7.33 12.40 17.14
CA MET A 205 -6.56 11.23 16.69
C MET A 205 -5.17 11.15 17.32
N PHE A 206 -4.42 12.24 17.34
CA PHE A 206 -3.04 12.30 17.85
C PHE A 206 -2.91 12.11 19.38
N THR A 207 -4.02 12.18 20.10
CA THR A 207 -4.08 11.97 21.56
C THR A 207 -4.80 10.68 21.96
N ARG A 208 -5.32 9.92 20.98
CA ARG A 208 -5.92 8.61 21.23
C ARG A 208 -4.87 7.60 21.69
N SER A 209 -5.35 6.48 22.24
CA SER A 209 -4.47 5.37 22.60
C SER A 209 -3.66 4.88 21.39
N THR A 210 -2.44 4.37 21.63
CA THR A 210 -1.59 3.79 20.58
C THR A 210 -2.34 2.73 19.79
N ARG A 211 -3.14 1.88 20.46
CA ARG A 211 -3.98 0.87 19.81
C ARG A 211 -4.97 1.48 18.81
N THR A 212 -5.64 2.57 19.19
CA THR A 212 -6.58 3.29 18.32
C THR A 212 -5.85 3.91 17.13
N GLN A 213 -4.69 4.55 17.36
CA GLN A 213 -3.92 5.14 16.28
C GLN A 213 -3.42 4.08 15.29
N VAL A 214 -2.90 2.94 15.77
CA VAL A 214 -2.47 1.81 14.92
C VAL A 214 -3.63 1.33 14.06
N GLN A 215 -4.79 1.14 14.68
CA GLN A 215 -5.97 0.67 13.97
C GLN A 215 -6.42 1.65 12.88
N ARG A 216 -6.55 2.94 13.22
CA ARG A 216 -7.12 3.96 12.33
C ARG A 216 -6.15 4.52 11.29
N LEU A 217 -4.85 4.59 11.61
CA LEU A 217 -3.84 5.24 10.77
C LEU A 217 -2.95 4.26 10.01
N LEU A 218 -2.91 2.98 10.41
CA LEU A 218 -2.08 1.96 9.75
C LEU A 218 -2.95 0.82 9.20
N VAL A 219 -3.70 0.13 10.07
CA VAL A 219 -4.43 -1.09 9.70
C VAL A 219 -5.56 -0.82 8.71
N GLU A 220 -6.47 0.11 9.03
CA GLU A 220 -7.61 0.42 8.17
C GLU A 220 -7.18 0.98 6.79
N PRO A 221 -6.25 1.95 6.70
CA PRO A 221 -5.71 2.40 5.42
C PRO A 221 -5.08 1.30 4.58
N LEU A 222 -4.25 0.42 5.18
CA LEU A 222 -3.60 -0.67 4.45
C LEU A 222 -4.60 -1.70 3.92
N ARG A 223 -5.65 -2.02 4.68
CA ARG A 223 -6.75 -2.89 4.21
C ARG A 223 -7.51 -2.31 3.02
N GLN A 224 -7.64 -0.99 2.96
CA GLN A 224 -8.28 -0.31 1.82
C GLN A 224 -7.37 -0.22 0.60
N THR A 225 -6.05 -0.33 0.81
CA THR A 225 -5.03 -0.25 -0.24
C THR A 225 -4.77 -1.62 -0.89
N ASP A 226 -4.94 -2.73 -0.16
CA ASP A 226 -4.57 -4.07 -0.63
C ASP A 226 -5.65 -4.73 -1.51
N SER A 227 -5.88 -4.18 -2.70
CA SER A 227 -6.71 -4.83 -3.74
C SER A 227 -5.93 -5.84 -4.61
N SER A 228 -4.59 -5.87 -4.53
CA SER A 228 -3.73 -6.66 -5.44
C SER A 228 -2.80 -7.68 -4.76
N GLY A 229 -2.64 -7.66 -3.44
CA GLY A 229 -1.83 -8.62 -2.71
C GLY A 229 -0.31 -8.49 -2.88
N MET A 230 0.18 -7.39 -3.45
CA MET A 230 1.57 -7.23 -3.90
C MET A 230 2.45 -6.30 -3.06
N ILE A 231 1.94 -5.74 -1.97
CA ILE A 231 2.67 -4.73 -1.20
C ILE A 231 3.49 -5.40 -0.10
N ASN A 232 4.81 -5.42 -0.28
CA ASN A 232 5.74 -5.73 0.81
C ASN A 232 5.98 -4.46 1.64
N ILE A 233 5.77 -4.55 2.95
CA ILE A 233 5.99 -3.45 3.91
C ILE A 233 7.26 -3.71 4.70
N PHE A 234 8.23 -2.81 4.52
CA PHE A 234 9.47 -2.78 5.28
C PHE A 234 9.41 -1.68 6.32
N ILE A 235 9.52 -2.09 7.58
CA ILE A 235 9.63 -1.18 8.72
C ILE A 235 10.96 -1.46 9.42
N ILE A 236 11.82 -0.45 9.43
CA ILE A 236 13.11 -0.53 10.12
C ILE A 236 13.03 0.35 11.37
N THR A 237 13.34 -0.20 12.53
CA THR A 237 13.38 0.56 13.78
C THR A 237 14.74 0.44 14.45
N PHE A 238 15.23 1.58 14.95
CA PHE A 238 16.38 1.63 15.85
C PHE A 238 16.04 2.59 16.99
N ILE A 239 15.73 2.03 18.16
CA ILE A 239 15.23 2.78 19.31
C ILE A 239 15.87 2.21 20.59
N PRO A 240 17.09 2.63 20.95
CA PRO A 240 17.74 2.14 22.16
C PRO A 240 16.94 2.53 23.42
N GLY A 241 16.40 1.53 24.13
CA GLY A 241 15.91 1.63 25.51
C GLY A 241 14.59 2.37 25.73
N LEU A 242 13.70 2.47 24.74
CA LEU A 242 12.65 3.49 24.76
C LEU A 242 11.25 3.04 24.29
N LEU A 243 11.12 1.93 23.57
CA LEU A 243 9.83 1.24 23.42
C LEU A 243 9.88 -0.02 24.28
N ASP A 244 8.78 -0.32 24.97
CA ASP A 244 8.59 -1.70 25.42
C ASP A 244 8.51 -2.57 24.15
N ALA A 245 9.23 -3.70 24.14
CA ALA A 245 9.22 -4.61 22.98
C ALA A 245 7.77 -5.01 22.61
N THR A 246 6.87 -4.99 23.59
CA THR A 246 5.44 -5.27 23.49
C THR A 246 4.66 -4.31 22.58
N THR A 247 4.89 -2.98 22.64
CA THR A 247 4.18 -2.04 21.74
C THR A 247 4.61 -2.22 20.30
N LEU A 248 5.92 -2.37 20.07
CA LEU A 248 6.48 -2.53 18.73
C LEU A 248 6.02 -3.84 18.08
N SER A 249 6.08 -4.95 18.81
CA SER A 249 5.52 -6.24 18.34
C SER A 249 4.01 -6.14 18.06
N SER A 250 3.26 -5.39 18.87
CA SER A 250 1.82 -5.19 18.65
C SER A 250 1.53 -4.41 17.36
N VAL A 251 2.33 -3.38 17.04
CA VAL A 251 2.16 -2.61 15.80
C VAL A 251 2.50 -3.47 14.59
N THR A 252 3.66 -4.14 14.60
CA THR A 252 4.09 -5.00 13.49
C THR A 252 3.06 -6.10 13.23
N HIS A 253 2.59 -6.79 14.27
CA HIS A 253 1.57 -7.83 14.15
C HIS A 253 0.23 -7.28 13.62
N ALA A 254 -0.15 -6.07 14.02
CA ALA A 254 -1.38 -5.45 13.52
C ALA A 254 -1.28 -5.10 12.02
N ILE A 255 -0.14 -4.57 11.58
CA ILE A 255 0.14 -4.28 10.17
C ILE A 255 0.17 -5.59 9.36
N ASP A 256 0.85 -6.61 9.88
CA ASP A 256 0.91 -7.92 9.26
C ASP A 256 -0.49 -8.53 9.06
N ALA A 257 -1.31 -8.54 10.11
CA ALA A 257 -2.70 -9.00 10.02
C ALA A 257 -3.55 -8.16 9.05
N ALA A 258 -3.29 -6.86 8.95
CA ALA A 258 -3.98 -5.97 8.01
C ALA A 258 -3.72 -6.37 6.55
N VAL A 259 -2.47 -6.72 6.25
CA VAL A 259 -1.94 -6.96 4.92
C VAL A 259 -2.17 -8.42 4.47
N HIS A 260 -2.35 -9.35 5.40
CA HIS A 260 -2.69 -10.76 5.10
C HIS A 260 -4.21 -11.04 5.10
N GLY A 261 -5.05 -10.02 5.30
CA GLY A 261 -6.51 -10.17 5.29
C GLY A 261 -7.06 -11.10 6.38
N HIS A 262 -6.29 -11.40 7.44
CA HIS A 262 -6.79 -12.23 8.53
C HIS A 262 -7.78 -11.40 9.37
N ILE A 263 -9.04 -11.77 9.21
CA ILE A 263 -10.15 -11.38 10.08
C ILE A 263 -9.84 -11.97 11.46
N ALA A 264 -9.59 -11.09 12.44
CA ALA A 264 -9.62 -11.45 13.85
C ALA A 264 -11.07 -11.73 14.28
#